data_AF-A0A1G0YFN4-F1
#
_entry.id   AF-A0A1G0YFN4-F1
#
_cell.length_a   1.000
_cell.length_b   1.000
_cell.length_c   1.000
_cell.angle_alpha   90.00
_cell.angle_beta   90.00
_cell.angle_gamma   90.00
#
_symmetry.space_group_name_H-M   'P 1'
#
loop_
_entity.id
_entity.type
_entity.pdbx_description
1 polymer ?
#
loop_
_entity_poly.entity_id
_entity_poly.type
_entity_poly.pdbx_seq_one_letter_code
_entity_poly.pdbx_strand_id
1 'polypeptide(L)'
;MYPSPGAATCEDWLLDVANVRGADFVTRHPPRDPNFQAPAEKDLSNEELVVAICRTDRLDRPQMLRAAAQLVSRNLVSAEKLIFMAHRERTELVLAELARQALHVKPPHLVWAAISDQLGNTPTPRSPILHWTRLALPIPDARGINAVGWRLIA
;
A
#
# COMPACT_ATOMS: atom_id res chain seq x y z
N MET A 1 -13.14 -5.01 20.58
CA MET A 1 -14.38 -5.10 19.78
C MET A 1 -14.08 -4.40 18.45
N TYR A 2 -14.03 -5.17 17.37
CA TYR A 2 -13.75 -4.70 16.01
C TYR A 2 -15.05 -4.71 15.18
N PRO A 3 -15.27 -3.76 14.26
CA PRO A 3 -14.53 -2.50 14.04
C PRO A 3 -14.82 -1.44 15.13
N SER A 4 -13.94 -0.44 15.27
CA SER A 4 -14.12 0.66 16.24
C SER A 4 -15.34 1.52 15.90
N PRO A 5 -15.96 2.23 16.87
CA PRO A 5 -17.19 3.01 16.64
C PRO A 5 -17.08 4.09 15.55
N GLY A 6 -15.86 4.53 15.23
CA GLY A 6 -15.59 5.58 14.26
C GLY A 6 -15.37 5.10 12.82
N ALA A 7 -15.29 3.79 12.57
CA ALA A 7 -15.13 3.24 11.23
C ALA A 7 -16.44 2.59 10.76
N ALA A 8 -17.04 3.15 9.71
CA ALA A 8 -18.31 2.66 9.17
C ALA A 8 -18.15 1.33 8.43
N THR A 9 -16.94 1.06 7.91
CA THR A 9 -16.62 -0.13 7.13
C THR A 9 -15.31 -0.79 7.59
N CYS A 10 -15.11 -2.06 7.19
CA CYS A 10 -13.85 -2.76 7.42
C CYS A 10 -12.68 -2.05 6.73
N GLU A 11 -12.93 -1.49 5.55
CA GLU A 11 -11.92 -0.76 4.77
C GLU A 11 -11.50 0.54 5.44
N ASP A 12 -12.46 1.30 6.00
CA ASP A 12 -12.15 2.50 6.78
C ASP A 12 -11.27 2.14 7.98
N TRP A 13 -11.60 1.04 8.63
CA TRP A 13 -10.83 0.53 9.76
C TRP A 13 -9.41 0.09 9.33
N LEU A 14 -9.26 -0.63 8.22
CA LEU A 14 -7.95 -1.03 7.68
C LEU A 14 -7.09 0.20 7.31
N LEU A 15 -7.70 1.22 6.71
CA LEU A 15 -7.02 2.47 6.38
C LEU A 15 -6.57 3.21 7.64
N ASP A 16 -7.40 3.23 8.68
CA ASP A 16 -7.03 3.84 9.97
C ASP A 16 -5.87 3.10 10.63
N VAL A 17 -5.86 1.77 10.57
CA VAL A 17 -4.72 0.96 11.06
C VAL A 17 -3.46 1.29 10.25
N ALA A 18 -3.54 1.33 8.92
CA ALA A 18 -2.40 1.66 8.07
C ALA A 18 -1.86 3.07 8.36
N ASN A 19 -2.74 4.05 8.56
CA ASN A 19 -2.37 5.41 8.96
C ASN A 19 -1.64 5.44 10.31
N VAL A 20 -2.13 4.71 11.32
CA VAL A 20 -1.45 4.60 12.63
C VAL A 20 -0.08 3.91 12.51
N ARG A 21 0.06 2.96 11.58
CA ARG A 21 1.33 2.29 11.25
C ARG A 21 2.28 3.16 10.40
N GLY A 22 1.87 4.37 10.02
CA GLY A 22 2.70 5.34 9.31
C GLY A 22 2.46 5.43 7.81
N ALA A 23 1.41 4.81 7.26
CA ALA A 23 0.98 5.04 5.88
C ALA A 23 -0.04 6.20 5.79
N ASP A 24 0.38 7.38 6.23
CA ASP A 24 -0.48 8.55 6.50
C ASP A 24 -0.63 9.53 5.32
N PHE A 25 -0.15 9.17 4.13
CA PHE A 25 -0.27 10.06 2.96
C PHE A 25 -1.72 10.21 2.50
N VAL A 26 -2.55 9.20 2.73
CA VAL A 26 -3.98 9.23 2.39
C VAL A 26 -4.81 8.92 3.63
N THR A 27 -5.67 9.85 4.01
CA THR A 27 -6.64 9.68 5.10
C THR A 27 -8.06 9.69 4.55
N ARG A 28 -8.99 9.07 5.26
CA ARG A 28 -10.42 9.08 4.91
C ARG A 28 -11.13 10.32 5.45
N HIS A 29 -12.30 10.61 4.89
CA HIS A 29 -13.25 11.56 5.42
C HIS A 29 -14.57 10.84 5.78
N PRO A 30 -15.13 11.01 7.00
CA PRO A 30 -14.56 11.76 8.12
C PRO A 30 -13.26 11.12 8.63
N PRO A 31 -12.36 11.89 9.27
CA PRO A 31 -11.10 11.37 9.79
C PRO A 31 -11.35 10.36 10.92
N ARG A 32 -10.34 9.51 11.17
CA ARG A 32 -10.36 8.61 12.31
C ARG A 32 -10.49 9.37 13.63
N ASP A 33 -11.05 8.70 14.63
CA ASP A 33 -11.00 9.19 16.01
C ASP A 33 -9.52 9.41 16.43
N PRO A 34 -9.16 10.59 16.96
CA PRO A 34 -7.82 10.84 17.50
C PRO A 34 -7.36 9.80 18.52
N ASN A 35 -8.30 9.26 19.32
CA ASN A 35 -8.05 8.24 20.34
C ASN A 35 -8.07 6.81 19.81
N PHE A 36 -8.23 6.62 18.49
CA PHE A 36 -8.19 5.30 17.88
C PHE A 36 -6.85 4.61 18.15
N GLN A 37 -6.92 3.39 18.67
CA GLN A 37 -5.78 2.52 18.88
C GLN A 37 -5.83 1.37 17.87
N ALA A 38 -4.78 1.26 17.05
CA ALA A 38 -4.61 0.12 16.16
C ALA A 38 -4.29 -1.15 16.96
N PRO A 39 -4.63 -2.35 16.43
CA PRO A 39 -4.13 -3.61 16.99
C PRO A 39 -2.61 -3.60 17.15
N ALA A 40 -2.08 -4.36 18.11
CA ALA A 40 -0.64 -4.57 18.19
C ALA A 40 -0.14 -5.39 16.99
N GLU A 41 1.14 -5.29 16.64
CA GLU A 41 1.69 -6.03 15.47
C GLU A 41 1.60 -7.55 15.63
N LYS A 42 1.56 -8.03 16.87
CA LYS A 42 1.33 -9.45 17.18
C LYS A 42 -0.07 -9.95 16.83
N ASP A 43 -1.05 -9.05 16.80
CA ASP A 43 -2.47 -9.37 16.56
C ASP A 43 -2.86 -9.10 15.10
N LEU A 44 -2.20 -8.14 14.47
CA LEU A 44 -2.27 -7.88 13.03
C LEU A 44 -0.94 -7.30 12.54
N SER A 45 -0.18 -8.10 11.80
CA SER A 45 1.10 -7.68 11.24
C SER A 45 0.91 -6.71 10.07
N ASN A 46 1.97 -5.98 9.69
CA ASN A 46 1.91 -5.08 8.55
C ASN A 46 1.73 -5.85 7.22
N GLU A 47 2.27 -7.07 7.12
CA GLU A 47 2.06 -7.94 5.98
C GLU A 47 0.60 -8.40 5.87
N GLU A 48 -0.01 -8.82 6.99
CA GLU A 48 -1.43 -9.20 7.02
C GLU A 48 -2.32 -8.01 6.66
N LEU A 49 -1.96 -6.82 7.13
CA LEU A 49 -2.64 -5.57 6.79
C LEU A 49 -2.54 -5.24 5.29
N VAL A 50 -1.34 -5.33 4.70
CA VAL A 50 -1.14 -5.11 3.26
C VAL A 50 -1.94 -6.12 2.44
N VAL A 51 -1.91 -7.40 2.79
CA VAL A 51 -2.65 -8.44 2.09
C VAL A 51 -4.16 -8.26 2.23
N ALA A 52 -4.65 -7.91 3.42
CA ALA A 52 -6.06 -7.57 3.62
C ALA A 52 -6.48 -6.41 2.71
N ILE A 53 -5.65 -5.37 2.59
CA ILE A 53 -5.92 -4.25 1.67
C ILE A 53 -5.90 -4.70 0.20
N CYS A 54 -4.95 -5.53 -0.19
CA CYS A 54 -4.71 -5.95 -1.58
C CYS A 54 -5.68 -7.01 -2.11
N ARG A 55 -6.81 -7.26 -1.45
CA ARG A 55 -7.82 -8.19 -1.96
C ARG A 55 -8.49 -7.65 -3.23
N THR A 56 -8.86 -8.57 -4.12
CA THR A 56 -9.41 -8.25 -5.45
C THR A 56 -10.83 -7.68 -5.41
N ASP A 57 -11.54 -7.81 -4.30
CA ASP A 57 -12.82 -7.15 -4.05
C ASP A 57 -12.69 -5.67 -3.65
N ARG A 58 -11.46 -5.14 -3.55
CA ARG A 58 -11.15 -3.77 -3.12
C ARG A 58 -10.41 -2.93 -4.16
N LEU A 59 -10.40 -3.37 -5.42
CA LEU A 59 -9.64 -2.74 -6.51
C LEU A 59 -10.12 -1.33 -6.86
N ASP A 60 -11.36 -0.99 -6.55
CA ASP A 60 -11.99 0.31 -6.78
C ASP A 60 -11.65 1.35 -5.70
N ARG A 61 -10.81 0.99 -4.70
CA ARG A 61 -10.43 1.87 -3.58
C ARG A 61 -8.96 2.29 -3.66
N PRO A 62 -8.62 3.29 -4.50
CA PRO A 62 -7.23 3.71 -4.72
C PRO A 62 -6.55 4.21 -3.44
N GLN A 63 -7.29 4.80 -2.50
CA GLN A 63 -6.76 5.23 -1.20
C GLN A 63 -6.16 4.07 -0.41
N MET A 64 -6.78 2.90 -0.44
CA MET A 64 -6.28 1.73 0.27
C MET A 64 -5.03 1.19 -0.42
N LEU A 65 -5.07 1.03 -1.74
CA LEU A 65 -3.93 0.56 -2.52
C LEU A 65 -2.70 1.47 -2.35
N ARG A 66 -2.91 2.79 -2.23
CA ARG A 66 -1.85 3.75 -1.90
C ARG A 66 -1.29 3.55 -0.50
N ALA A 67 -2.13 3.31 0.51
CA ALA A 67 -1.68 3.04 1.87
C ALA A 67 -0.85 1.74 1.95
N ALA A 68 -1.31 0.67 1.30
CA ALA A 68 -0.54 -0.57 1.19
C ALA A 68 0.82 -0.35 0.52
N ALA A 69 0.84 0.37 -0.62
CA ALA A 69 2.08 0.68 -1.30
C ALA A 69 3.02 1.57 -0.46
N GLN A 70 2.49 2.46 0.37
CA GLN A 70 3.29 3.28 1.28
C GLN A 70 3.93 2.43 2.38
N LEU A 71 3.20 1.49 3.01
CA LEU A 71 3.77 0.57 4.01
C LEU A 71 4.98 -0.19 3.46
N VAL A 72 4.86 -0.71 2.23
CA VAL A 72 5.93 -1.42 1.55
C VAL A 72 7.09 -0.48 1.19
N SER A 73 6.78 0.71 0.67
CA SER A 73 7.79 1.71 0.27
C SER A 73 8.58 2.28 1.47
N ARG A 74 7.99 2.25 2.66
CA ARG A 74 8.66 2.58 3.93
C ARG A 74 9.52 1.45 4.50
N ASN A 75 9.52 0.27 3.88
CA ASN A 75 10.14 -0.95 4.42
C ASN A 75 9.57 -1.35 5.80
N LEU A 76 8.28 -1.13 6.03
CA LEU A 76 7.57 -1.55 7.26
C LEU A 76 7.11 -3.01 7.22
N VAL A 77 7.49 -3.73 6.17
CA VAL A 77 7.13 -5.12 5.91
C VAL A 77 8.36 -5.94 5.53
N SER A 78 8.32 -7.23 5.83
CA SER A 78 9.22 -8.23 5.28
C SER A 78 8.70 -8.72 3.93
N ALA A 79 9.53 -8.63 2.89
CA ALA A 79 9.19 -9.11 1.56
C ALA A 79 8.80 -10.60 1.57
N GLU A 80 9.60 -11.43 2.26
CA GLU A 80 9.38 -12.88 2.34
C GLU A 80 8.01 -13.22 2.97
N LYS A 81 7.71 -12.65 4.13
CA LYS A 81 6.42 -12.85 4.81
C LYS A 81 5.25 -12.35 3.98
N LEU A 82 5.41 -11.18 3.34
CA LEU A 82 4.38 -10.58 2.52
C LEU A 82 4.07 -11.45 1.28
N ILE A 83 5.09 -11.98 0.62
CA ILE A 83 4.93 -12.89 -0.53
C ILE A 83 4.24 -14.19 -0.10
N PHE A 84 4.67 -14.77 1.03
CA PHE A 84 4.02 -15.97 1.59
C PHE A 84 2.53 -15.73 1.86
N MET A 85 2.18 -14.60 2.48
CA MET A 85 0.78 -14.26 2.76
C MET A 85 -0.01 -13.94 1.48
N ALA A 86 0.61 -13.28 0.50
CA ALA A 86 -0.05 -12.96 -0.77
C ALA A 86 -0.48 -14.22 -1.52
N HIS A 87 0.33 -15.28 -1.49
CA HIS A 87 -0.07 -16.59 -2.05
C HIS A 87 -1.24 -17.21 -1.29
N ARG A 88 -1.17 -17.21 0.04
CA ARG A 88 -2.21 -17.79 0.88
C ARG A 88 -3.57 -17.11 0.69
N GLU A 89 -3.58 -15.80 0.56
CA GLU A 89 -4.80 -14.97 0.46
C GLU A 89 -5.16 -14.60 -0.97
N ARG A 90 -4.41 -15.11 -1.96
CA ARG A 90 -4.64 -14.92 -3.40
C ARG A 90 -4.64 -13.45 -3.85
N THR A 91 -3.69 -12.66 -3.32
CA THR A 91 -3.53 -11.23 -3.62
C THR A 91 -2.34 -10.91 -4.51
N GLU A 92 -1.74 -11.92 -5.15
CA GLU A 92 -0.53 -11.78 -5.96
C GLU A 92 -0.74 -10.82 -7.13
N LEU A 93 -1.91 -10.86 -7.78
CA LEU A 93 -2.24 -9.99 -8.90
C LEU A 93 -2.09 -8.50 -8.55
N VAL A 94 -2.64 -8.12 -7.39
CA VAL A 94 -2.65 -6.73 -6.93
C VAL A 94 -1.26 -6.33 -6.46
N LEU A 95 -0.59 -7.21 -5.70
CA LEU A 95 0.73 -6.93 -5.17
C LEU A 95 1.80 -6.84 -6.28
N ALA A 96 1.74 -7.73 -7.28
CA ALA A 96 2.61 -7.68 -8.46
C ALA A 96 2.40 -6.40 -9.28
N GLU A 97 1.14 -5.96 -9.43
CA GLU A 97 0.84 -4.71 -10.11
C GLU A 97 1.37 -3.49 -9.34
N LEU A 98 1.19 -3.44 -8.01
CA LEU A 98 1.79 -2.39 -7.19
C LEU A 98 3.32 -2.38 -7.30
N ALA A 99 3.96 -3.55 -7.31
CA ALA A 99 5.40 -3.65 -7.50
C ALA A 99 5.85 -3.10 -8.86
N ARG A 100 5.14 -3.43 -9.95
CA ARG A 100 5.41 -2.88 -11.30
C ARG A 100 5.31 -1.35 -11.30
N GLN A 101 4.23 -0.80 -10.74
CA GLN A 101 4.02 0.64 -10.67
C GLN A 101 5.05 1.34 -9.77
N ALA A 102 5.44 0.72 -8.66
CA ALA A 102 6.42 1.30 -7.74
C ALA A 102 7.85 1.28 -8.31
N LEU A 103 8.25 0.18 -8.96
CA LEU A 103 9.56 0.06 -9.60
C LEU A 103 9.69 0.95 -10.83
N HIS A 104 8.58 1.30 -11.50
CA HIS A 104 8.59 2.34 -12.52
C HIS A 104 9.06 3.70 -11.97
N VAL A 105 8.71 4.03 -10.72
CA VAL A 105 9.07 5.28 -10.06
C VAL A 105 10.49 5.21 -9.46
N LYS A 106 10.81 4.11 -8.77
CA LYS A 106 12.10 3.91 -8.11
C LYS A 106 12.62 2.49 -8.34
N PRO A 107 13.37 2.27 -9.43
CA PRO A 107 13.91 0.94 -9.75
C PRO A 107 14.79 0.32 -8.65
N PRO A 108 15.69 1.06 -7.94
CA PRO A 108 16.42 0.50 -6.82
C PRO A 108 15.55 0.56 -5.54
N HIS A 109 14.65 -0.40 -5.37
CA HIS A 109 13.89 -0.57 -4.14
C HIS A 109 13.86 -2.04 -3.71
N LEU A 110 14.58 -2.38 -2.63
CA LEU A 110 14.84 -3.76 -2.22
C LEU A 110 13.56 -4.60 -2.02
N VAL A 111 12.59 -4.08 -1.26
CA VAL A 111 11.35 -4.83 -0.97
C VAL A 111 10.51 -5.05 -2.23
N TRP A 112 10.28 -3.99 -3.02
CA TRP A 112 9.57 -4.10 -4.30
C TRP A 112 10.28 -4.97 -5.32
N ALA A 113 11.61 -4.93 -5.39
CA ALA A 113 12.40 -5.80 -6.25
C ALA A 113 12.19 -7.26 -5.86
N ALA A 114 12.32 -7.60 -4.57
CA ALA A 114 12.08 -8.97 -4.09
C ALA A 114 10.65 -9.47 -4.39
N ILE A 115 9.64 -8.60 -4.26
CA ILE A 115 8.26 -8.91 -4.65
C ILE A 115 8.16 -9.14 -6.15
N SER A 116 8.77 -8.28 -6.96
CA SER A 116 8.77 -8.40 -8.42
C SER A 116 9.53 -9.64 -8.91
N ASP A 117 10.59 -10.05 -8.24
CA ASP A 117 11.35 -11.25 -8.61
C ASP A 117 10.50 -12.52 -8.40
N GLN A 118 9.71 -12.57 -7.33
CA GLN A 118 8.88 -13.74 -7.02
C GLN A 118 7.52 -13.72 -7.75
N LEU A 119 6.91 -12.55 -7.90
CA LEU A 119 5.56 -12.40 -8.43
C LEU A 119 5.50 -11.76 -9.83
N GLY A 120 6.64 -11.44 -10.44
CA GLY A 120 6.71 -10.70 -11.70
C GLY A 120 6.07 -11.39 -12.90
N ASN A 121 5.98 -12.73 -12.87
CA ASN A 121 5.29 -13.52 -13.88
C ASN A 121 3.75 -13.51 -13.73
N THR A 122 3.23 -12.88 -12.67
CA THR A 122 1.78 -12.76 -12.47
C THR A 122 1.18 -11.89 -13.58
N PRO A 123 0.06 -12.31 -14.22
CA PRO A 123 -0.59 -11.53 -15.26
C PRO A 123 -0.87 -10.09 -14.84
N THR A 124 -0.96 -9.19 -15.82
CA THR A 124 -1.46 -7.84 -15.56
C THR A 124 -2.97 -7.86 -15.34
N PRO A 125 -3.52 -7.00 -14.48
CA PRO A 125 -4.95 -6.83 -14.36
C PRO A 125 -5.57 -6.41 -15.71
N ARG A 126 -6.79 -6.89 -16.00
CA ARG A 126 -7.52 -6.53 -17.24
C ARG A 126 -7.81 -5.04 -17.38
N SER A 127 -7.80 -4.31 -16.25
CA SER A 127 -8.00 -2.87 -16.20
C SER A 127 -7.00 -2.28 -15.21
N PRO A 128 -6.44 -1.08 -15.48
CA PRO A 128 -5.50 -0.45 -14.55
C PRO A 128 -6.13 -0.23 -13.18
N ILE A 129 -5.52 -0.78 -12.13
CA ILE A 129 -6.01 -0.64 -10.74
C ILE A 129 -5.48 0.65 -10.10
N LEU A 130 -4.27 1.08 -10.48
CA LEU A 130 -3.64 2.29 -9.98
C LEU A 130 -2.57 2.76 -10.98
N HIS A 131 -2.53 4.05 -11.26
CA HIS A 131 -1.45 4.66 -12.04
C HIS A 131 -0.29 5.05 -11.11
N TRP A 132 0.97 4.84 -11.52
CA TRP A 132 2.16 5.11 -10.71
C TRP A 132 2.23 6.53 -10.13
N THR A 133 1.65 7.55 -10.78
CA THR A 133 1.61 8.93 -10.26
C THR A 133 0.86 9.04 -8.93
N ARG A 134 0.02 8.05 -8.58
CA ARG A 134 -0.63 7.96 -7.27
C ARG A 134 0.31 7.43 -6.17
N LEU A 135 1.42 6.80 -6.55
CA LEU A 135 2.44 6.28 -5.64
C LEU A 135 3.65 7.20 -5.52
N ALA A 136 3.66 8.30 -6.27
CA ALA A 136 4.82 9.17 -6.42
C ALA A 136 4.55 10.61 -6.04
N LEU A 137 5.60 11.30 -5.62
CA LEU A 137 5.66 12.75 -5.50
C LEU A 137 6.65 13.31 -6.52
N PRO A 138 6.32 14.42 -7.19
CA PRO A 138 7.27 15.09 -8.07
C PRO A 138 8.44 15.65 -7.26
N ILE A 139 9.64 15.56 -7.81
CA ILE A 139 10.83 16.26 -7.32
C ILE A 139 10.92 17.55 -8.12
N PRO A 140 10.69 18.73 -7.51
CA PRO A 140 10.73 19.99 -8.23
C PRO A 140 12.14 20.33 -8.72
N ASP A 141 12.24 21.01 -9.86
CA ASP A 141 13.46 21.69 -10.30
C ASP A 141 13.84 22.84 -9.34
N ALA A 142 15.01 23.45 -9.55
CA ALA A 142 15.48 24.58 -8.73
C ALA A 142 14.52 25.78 -8.73
N ARG A 143 13.57 25.84 -9.67
CA ARG A 143 12.57 26.91 -9.78
C ARG A 143 11.24 26.55 -9.12
N GLY A 144 11.03 25.29 -8.73
CA GLY A 144 9.78 24.82 -8.14
C GLY A 144 8.64 24.59 -9.14
N ILE A 145 8.90 24.65 -10.45
CA ILE A 145 7.85 24.68 -11.48
C ILE A 145 7.72 23.34 -12.21
N ASN A 146 8.84 22.71 -12.56
CA ASN A 146 8.84 21.45 -13.31
C ASN A 146 9.28 20.28 -12.43
N ALA A 147 8.77 19.08 -12.72
CA ALA A 147 9.28 17.86 -12.12
C ALA A 147 10.56 17.40 -12.86
N VAL A 148 11.69 17.34 -12.16
CA VAL A 148 12.94 16.75 -12.69
C VAL A 148 13.02 15.24 -12.47
N GLY A 149 12.13 14.72 -11.64
CA GLY A 149 12.05 13.31 -11.31
C GLY A 149 10.88 13.03 -10.38
N TRP A 150 10.80 11.79 -9.92
CA TRP A 150 9.74 11.30 -9.06
C TRP A 150 10.33 10.49 -7.92
N ARG A 151 9.73 10.57 -6.75
CA ARG A 151 10.06 9.74 -5.59
C ARG A 151 8.84 8.98 -5.14
N LEU A 152 9.02 7.74 -4.67
CA LEU A 152 7.95 7.01 -4.03
C LEU A 152 7.47 7.74 -2.77
N ILE A 153 6.17 7.63 -2.53
CA ILE A 153 5.56 7.95 -1.25
C ILE A 153 5.97 6.83 -0.29
N ALA A 154 7.00 7.13 0.50
CA ALA A 154 7.41 6.36 1.67
C ALA A 154 7.06 7.22 2.88
#